data_AF-A0A354UVV5-F1
#
_entry.id   AF-A0A354UVV5-F1
#
_cell.length_a   1.000
_cell.length_b   1.000
_cell.length_c   1.000
_cell.angle_alpha   90.00
_cell.angle_beta   90.00
_cell.angle_gamma   90.00
#
_symmetry.space_group_name_H-M   'P 1'
#
loop_
_entity.id
_entity.type
_entity.pdbx_description
1 polymer ?
#
loop_
_entity_poly.entity_id
_entity_poly.type
_entity_poly.pdbx_seq_one_letter_code
_entity_poly.pdbx_strand_id
1 'polypeptide(L)'
;YAFNKAHAVCYAVVSYQTAYLKCHYPRQYMAALMTSVLDSAGKIAGYIAECKELGIAVLPPDLNHSEDHFTVEGDAIRFGLGAVKNVGRGLIRTMVKKREEGGPFQSLEDFIERMGEGELNKRAVENFIKCGAADCFGNHRSELLAVYDSMMDAIAASRKKNLEGQMGLFGMLEENDAAARIPIPKLNEMRKPELLALEKETMGIYISGHPMDDYRESLKNTHVMRIG
;
A
#
# COMPACT_ATOMS: atom_id res chain seq x y z
N TYR A 1 -5.96 48.96 -7.09
CA TYR A 1 -5.49 47.72 -6.45
C TYR A 1 -4.99 47.97 -5.03
N ALA A 2 -5.86 48.41 -4.11
CA ALA A 2 -5.53 48.42 -2.68
C ALA A 2 -5.91 47.06 -2.08
N PHE A 3 -5.00 46.43 -1.34
CA PHE A 3 -5.21 45.13 -0.68
C PHE A 3 -5.04 45.24 0.83
N ASN A 4 -5.80 44.48 1.60
CA ASN A 4 -5.76 44.54 3.05
C ASN A 4 -4.43 43.97 3.59
N LYS A 5 -3.61 44.82 4.22
CA LYS A 5 -2.28 44.44 4.73
C LYS A 5 -2.33 43.35 5.80
N ALA A 6 -3.29 43.42 6.73
CA ALA A 6 -3.41 42.43 7.81
C ALA A 6 -3.71 41.03 7.23
N HIS A 7 -4.65 40.96 6.29
CA HIS A 7 -4.96 39.72 5.57
C HIS A 7 -3.73 39.19 4.83
N ALA A 8 -3.02 40.04 4.08
CA ALA A 8 -1.82 39.64 3.34
C ALA A 8 -0.71 39.08 4.25
N VAL A 9 -0.45 39.73 5.39
CA VAL A 9 0.61 39.31 6.33
C VAL A 9 0.30 37.93 6.91
N CYS A 10 -0.95 37.65 7.29
CA CYS A 10 -1.32 36.34 7.84
C CYS A 10 -1.03 35.19 6.86
N TYR A 11 -1.39 35.33 5.58
CA TYR A 11 -1.09 34.31 4.56
C TYR A 11 0.40 34.24 4.20
N ALA A 12 1.11 35.39 4.22
CA ALA A 12 2.55 35.42 3.97
C ALA A 12 3.33 34.65 5.04
N VAL A 13 2.92 34.73 6.32
CA VAL A 13 3.53 33.96 7.41
C VAL A 13 3.38 32.45 7.18
N VAL A 14 2.18 31.98 6.83
CA VAL A 14 1.94 30.55 6.53
C VAL A 14 2.75 30.12 5.31
N SER A 15 2.81 30.94 4.26
CA SER A 15 3.58 30.65 3.04
C SER A 15 5.09 30.57 3.32
N TYR A 16 5.61 31.43 4.19
CA TYR A 16 7.01 31.38 4.62
C TYR A 16 7.29 30.11 5.44
N GLN A 17 6.39 29.74 6.35
CA GLN A 17 6.53 28.52 7.15
C GLN A 17 6.54 27.26 6.30
N THR A 18 5.64 27.15 5.30
CA THR A 18 5.62 26.00 4.39
C THR A 18 6.87 25.95 3.52
N ALA A 19 7.34 27.09 3.01
CA ALA A 19 8.59 27.19 2.26
C ALA A 19 9.81 26.77 3.12
N TYR A 20 9.86 27.21 4.38
CA TYR A 20 10.90 26.83 5.33
C TYR A 20 10.92 25.32 5.58
N LEU A 21 9.75 24.71 5.83
CA LEU A 21 9.64 23.26 6.03
C LEU A 21 10.05 22.49 4.78
N LYS A 22 9.64 22.93 3.60
CA LYS A 22 10.04 22.30 2.34
C LYS A 22 11.54 22.42 2.07
N CYS A 23 12.17 23.52 2.46
CA CYS A 23 13.61 23.72 2.29
C CYS A 23 14.44 22.83 3.23
N HIS A 24 14.07 22.78 4.52
CA HIS A 24 14.89 22.14 5.55
C HIS A 24 14.48 20.70 5.88
N TYR A 25 13.21 20.35 5.68
CA TYR A 25 12.63 19.03 5.96
C TYR A 25 11.76 18.54 4.79
N PRO A 26 12.31 18.49 3.56
CA PRO A 26 11.51 18.24 2.36
C PRO A 26 10.77 16.90 2.42
N ARG A 27 11.38 15.84 2.97
CA ARG A 27 10.80 14.50 3.03
C ARG A 27 9.59 14.45 3.97
N GLN A 28 9.74 14.99 5.17
CA GLN A 28 8.69 15.07 6.18
C GLN A 28 7.55 15.98 5.71
N TYR A 29 7.91 17.12 5.10
CA TYR A 29 6.93 18.05 4.54
C TYR A 29 6.12 17.41 3.42
N MET A 30 6.76 16.75 2.45
CA MET A 30 6.08 16.08 1.35
C MET A 30 5.23 14.90 1.83
N ALA A 31 5.70 14.10 2.80
CA ALA A 31 4.92 13.02 3.40
C ALA A 31 3.67 13.56 4.12
N ALA A 32 3.81 14.65 4.88
CA ALA A 32 2.68 15.31 5.54
C ALA A 32 1.70 15.91 4.52
N LEU A 33 2.21 16.51 3.44
CA LEU A 33 1.40 17.09 2.38
C LEU A 33 0.57 16.02 1.66
N MET A 34 1.19 14.89 1.29
CA MET A 34 0.48 13.76 0.68
C MET A 34 -0.54 13.14 1.63
N THR A 35 -0.21 13.05 2.93
CA THR A 35 -1.13 12.59 3.98
C THR A 35 -2.35 13.50 4.13
N SER A 36 -2.19 14.82 3.94
CA SER A 36 -3.32 15.77 4.02
C SER A 36 -4.34 15.61 2.90
N VAL A 37 -3.99 14.90 1.82
CA VAL A 37 -4.82 14.72 0.62
C VAL A 37 -5.01 13.24 0.25
N LEU A 38 -5.00 12.32 1.22
CA LEU A 38 -5.15 10.87 1.02
C LEU A 38 -6.34 10.50 0.10
N ASP A 39 -7.43 11.26 0.19
CA ASP A 39 -8.65 11.00 -0.59
C ASP A 39 -8.58 11.52 -2.05
N SER A 40 -7.47 12.15 -2.46
CA SER A 40 -7.33 12.78 -3.77
C SER A 40 -6.12 12.24 -4.54
N ALA A 41 -6.35 11.13 -5.27
CA ALA A 41 -5.35 10.50 -6.13
C ALA A 41 -4.67 11.49 -7.11
N GLY A 42 -5.42 12.43 -7.68
CA GLY A 42 -4.86 13.44 -8.58
C GLY A 42 -3.87 14.39 -7.91
N LYS A 43 -4.12 14.80 -6.67
CA LYS A 43 -3.18 15.64 -5.90
C LYS A 43 -1.96 14.85 -5.47
N ILE A 44 -2.17 13.61 -5.01
CA ILE A 44 -1.08 12.69 -4.66
C ILE A 44 -0.15 12.49 -5.87
N ALA A 45 -0.69 12.27 -7.07
CA ALA A 45 0.11 12.14 -8.29
C ALA A 45 1.01 13.37 -8.54
N GLY A 46 0.46 14.58 -8.38
CA GLY A 46 1.23 15.82 -8.51
C GLY A 46 2.36 15.92 -7.48
N TYR A 47 2.08 15.57 -6.22
CA TYR A 47 3.10 15.59 -5.17
C TYR A 47 4.16 14.49 -5.35
N ILE A 48 3.82 13.33 -5.90
CA ILE A 48 4.81 12.30 -6.25
C ILE A 48 5.74 12.79 -7.37
N ALA A 49 5.20 13.48 -8.38
CA ALA A 49 6.01 14.08 -9.43
C ALA A 49 6.99 15.12 -8.85
N GLU A 50 6.52 15.95 -7.92
CA GLU A 50 7.36 16.91 -7.20
C GLU A 50 8.42 16.24 -6.32
N CYS A 51 8.09 15.16 -5.61
CA CYS A 51 9.06 14.34 -4.89
C CYS A 51 10.17 13.85 -5.84
N LYS A 52 9.81 13.41 -7.04
CA LYS A 52 10.77 12.95 -8.05
C LYS A 52 11.70 14.07 -8.51
N GLU A 53 11.20 15.30 -8.71
CA GLU A 53 12.02 16.47 -9.02
C GLU A 53 12.97 16.84 -7.87
N LEU A 54 12.53 16.66 -6.63
CA LEU A 54 13.34 16.85 -5.41
C LEU A 54 14.32 15.69 -5.14
N GLY A 55 14.34 14.65 -5.98
CA GLY A 55 15.20 13.48 -5.79
C GLY A 55 14.76 12.57 -4.63
N ILE A 56 13.50 12.67 -4.20
CA ILE A 56 12.92 11.86 -3.13
C ILE A 56 12.17 10.69 -3.76
N ALA A 57 12.64 9.47 -3.51
CA ALA A 57 11.95 8.27 -3.96
C ALA A 57 10.64 8.06 -3.18
N VAL A 58 9.58 7.65 -3.87
CA VAL A 58 8.33 7.21 -3.25
C VAL A 58 8.23 5.70 -3.43
N LEU A 59 8.32 4.96 -2.33
CA LEU A 59 8.28 3.51 -2.31
C LEU A 59 6.82 3.03 -2.38
N PRO A 60 6.55 1.87 -3.03
CA PRO A 60 5.23 1.28 -3.06
C PRO A 60 4.74 0.94 -1.64
N PRO A 61 3.42 0.73 -1.45
CA PRO A 61 2.90 0.25 -0.18
C PRO A 61 3.52 -1.12 0.17
N ASP A 62 3.60 -1.42 1.46
CA ASP A 62 4.16 -2.67 1.98
C ASP A 62 3.44 -3.03 3.29
N LEU A 63 2.94 -4.26 3.42
CA LEU A 63 2.21 -4.71 4.63
C LEU A 63 3.08 -4.64 5.91
N ASN A 64 4.39 -4.81 5.78
CA ASN A 64 5.34 -4.83 6.89
C ASN A 64 5.91 -3.46 7.23
N HIS A 65 5.90 -2.50 6.29
CA HIS A 65 6.53 -1.19 6.48
C HIS A 65 5.57 0.00 6.41
N SER A 66 4.46 -0.11 5.68
CA SER A 66 3.51 1.00 5.54
C SER A 66 2.62 1.18 6.76
N GLU A 67 2.25 2.45 6.99
CA GLU A 67 1.28 2.90 7.98
C GLU A 67 -0.02 3.36 7.30
N ASP A 68 -0.97 3.91 8.06
CA ASP A 68 -2.19 4.51 7.52
C ASP A 68 -1.90 5.80 6.71
N HIS A 69 -0.84 6.52 7.05
CA HIS A 69 -0.38 7.74 6.38
C HIS A 69 0.95 7.54 5.65
N PHE A 70 1.35 8.52 4.84
CA PHE A 70 2.68 8.48 4.20
C PHE A 70 3.76 8.72 5.26
N THR A 71 4.76 7.84 5.29
CA THR A 71 5.85 7.89 6.28
C THR A 71 7.19 8.07 5.61
N VAL A 72 8.14 8.67 6.32
CA VAL A 72 9.53 8.76 5.85
C VAL A 72 10.26 7.49 6.23
N GLU A 73 10.84 6.81 5.24
CA GLU A 73 11.62 5.58 5.41
C GLU A 73 13.03 5.82 4.85
N GLY A 74 13.97 6.12 5.75
CA GLY A 74 15.33 6.51 5.39
C GLY A 74 15.36 7.77 4.53
N ASP A 75 15.82 7.64 3.28
CA ASP A 75 15.88 8.72 2.30
C ASP A 75 14.65 8.80 1.37
N ALA A 76 13.67 7.92 1.57
CA ALA A 76 12.48 7.80 0.75
C ALA A 76 11.19 8.07 1.54
N ILE A 77 10.07 8.13 0.83
CA ILE A 77 8.73 8.20 1.42
C ILE A 77 8.01 6.91 1.09
N ARG A 78 7.52 6.20 2.11
CA ARG A 78 6.69 5.01 1.96
C ARG A 78 5.23 5.39 1.73
N PHE A 79 4.60 4.71 0.78
CA PHE A 79 3.18 4.92 0.49
C PHE A 79 2.30 4.52 1.68
N GLY A 80 1.36 5.39 2.06
CA GLY A 80 0.41 5.12 3.13
C GLY A 80 -0.73 4.23 2.66
N LEU A 81 -1.07 3.19 3.42
CA LEU A 81 -2.16 2.25 3.10
C LEU A 81 -3.54 2.91 3.12
N GLY A 82 -3.68 4.06 3.80
CA GLY A 82 -4.91 4.84 3.80
C GLY A 82 -5.30 5.42 2.45
N ALA A 83 -4.37 5.49 1.48
CA ALA A 83 -4.66 5.90 0.11
C ALA A 83 -5.12 4.74 -0.80
N VAL A 84 -5.10 3.48 -0.30
CA VAL A 84 -5.55 2.32 -1.07
C VAL A 84 -7.08 2.23 -1.00
N LYS A 85 -7.74 2.14 -2.16
CA LYS A 85 -9.20 2.05 -2.23
C LYS A 85 -9.73 0.82 -1.50
N ASN A 86 -10.89 0.96 -0.87
CA ASN A 86 -11.59 -0.12 -0.14
C ASN A 86 -10.77 -0.76 1.00
N VAL A 87 -9.75 -0.06 1.50
CA VAL A 87 -9.03 -0.45 2.73
C VAL A 87 -9.44 0.51 3.83
N GLY A 88 -10.07 -0.02 4.88
CA GLY A 88 -10.55 0.77 6.01
C GLY A 88 -9.41 1.15 6.97
N ARG A 89 -9.47 2.36 7.56
CA ARG A 89 -8.51 2.78 8.60
C ARG A 89 -8.53 1.87 9.85
N GLY A 90 -9.70 1.30 10.18
CA GLY A 90 -9.84 0.31 11.26
C GLY A 90 -9.02 -0.97 11.01
N LEU A 91 -9.09 -1.48 9.77
CA LEU A 91 -8.29 -2.61 9.31
C LEU A 91 -6.79 -2.31 9.39
N ILE A 92 -6.34 -1.15 8.88
CA ILE A 92 -4.92 -0.76 8.91
C ILE A 92 -4.41 -0.64 10.35
N ARG A 93 -5.18 -0.01 11.24
CA ARG A 93 -4.81 0.11 12.66
C ARG A 93 -4.68 -1.25 13.33
N THR A 94 -5.61 -2.15 13.05
CA THR A 94 -5.56 -3.54 13.56
C THR A 94 -4.32 -4.26 13.02
N MET A 95 -4.00 -4.07 11.73
CA MET A 95 -2.83 -4.65 11.09
C MET A 95 -1.53 -4.19 11.76
N VAL A 96 -1.36 -2.87 11.95
CA VAL A 96 -0.19 -2.29 12.61
C VAL A 96 -0.05 -2.83 14.02
N LYS A 97 -1.14 -2.88 14.79
CA LYS A 97 -1.14 -3.45 16.15
C LYS A 97 -0.73 -4.93 16.15
N LYS A 98 -1.30 -5.75 15.27
CA LYS A 98 -0.92 -7.17 15.17
C LYS A 98 0.55 -7.32 14.79
N ARG A 99 1.07 -6.45 13.91
CA ARG A 99 2.48 -6.42 13.51
C ARG A 99 3.41 -6.03 14.68
N GLU A 100 3.01 -5.09 15.53
CA GLU A 100 3.74 -4.73 16.74
C GLU A 100 3.75 -5.87 17.78
N GLU A 101 2.64 -6.59 17.95
CA GLU A 101 2.50 -7.68 18.91
C GLU A 101 3.22 -8.97 18.48
N GLY A 102 3.16 -9.32 17.19
CA GLY A 102 3.64 -10.59 16.66
C GLY A 102 4.84 -10.48 15.70
N GLY A 103 5.39 -9.29 15.50
CA GLY A 103 6.44 -9.03 14.52
C GLY A 103 5.93 -8.97 13.07
N PRO A 104 6.85 -8.86 12.09
CA PRO A 104 6.50 -8.76 10.67
C PRO A 104 5.72 -10.00 10.19
N PHE A 105 4.83 -9.80 9.24
CA PHE A 105 4.12 -10.88 8.57
C PHE A 105 5.10 -11.67 7.69
N GLN A 106 5.09 -13.00 7.81
CA GLN A 106 6.03 -13.86 7.08
C GLN A 106 5.49 -14.32 5.72
N SER A 107 4.17 -14.36 5.57
CA SER A 107 3.49 -14.80 4.35
C SER A 107 2.08 -14.22 4.28
N LEU A 108 1.43 -14.36 3.12
CA LEU A 108 0.03 -14.01 2.96
C LEU A 108 -0.87 -14.85 3.90
N GLU A 109 -0.53 -16.12 4.11
CA GLU A 109 -1.24 -17.02 5.03
C GLU A 109 -1.16 -16.52 6.48
N ASP A 110 0.06 -16.21 6.96
CA ASP A 110 0.29 -15.63 8.29
C ASP A 110 -0.47 -14.31 8.48
N PHE A 111 -0.48 -13.45 7.45
CA PHE A 111 -1.26 -12.23 7.44
C PHE A 111 -2.77 -12.51 7.59
N ILE A 112 -3.35 -13.40 6.78
CA ILE A 112 -4.78 -13.71 6.83
C ILE A 112 -5.16 -14.38 8.16
N GLU A 113 -4.34 -15.30 8.68
CA GLU A 113 -4.58 -15.96 9.97
C GLU A 113 -4.63 -14.95 11.12
N ARG A 114 -3.60 -14.09 11.22
CA ARG A 114 -3.49 -13.07 12.28
C ARG A 114 -4.57 -12.00 12.20
N MET A 115 -5.01 -11.68 10.98
CA MET A 115 -6.00 -10.63 10.73
C MET A 115 -7.45 -11.13 10.69
N GLY A 116 -7.68 -12.43 10.54
CA GLY A 116 -9.02 -12.99 10.32
C GLY A 116 -10.00 -12.82 11.49
N GLU A 117 -9.55 -12.39 12.68
CA GLU A 117 -10.45 -12.06 13.81
C GLU A 117 -11.12 -10.67 13.63
N GLY A 118 -10.62 -9.87 12.69
CA GLY A 118 -11.04 -8.50 12.47
C GLY A 118 -11.83 -8.28 11.19
N GLU A 119 -11.79 -7.03 10.72
CA GLU A 119 -12.54 -6.53 9.55
C GLU A 119 -11.92 -6.92 8.20
N LEU A 120 -11.07 -7.96 8.15
CA LEU A 120 -10.41 -8.36 6.92
C LEU A 120 -11.42 -8.99 5.97
N ASN A 121 -11.60 -8.38 4.80
CA ASN A 121 -12.48 -8.87 3.75
C ASN A 121 -11.69 -9.23 2.49
N LYS A 122 -12.28 -10.08 1.64
CA LYS A 122 -11.67 -10.56 0.37
C LYS A 122 -11.21 -9.42 -0.54
N ARG A 123 -12.01 -8.33 -0.61
CA ARG A 123 -11.71 -7.16 -1.43
C ARG A 123 -10.49 -6.38 -0.93
N ALA A 124 -10.29 -6.30 0.39
CA ALA A 124 -9.13 -5.65 0.98
C ALA A 124 -7.85 -6.44 0.69
N VAL A 125 -7.89 -7.77 0.84
CA VAL A 125 -6.75 -8.65 0.51
C VAL A 125 -6.40 -8.55 -0.97
N GLU A 126 -7.41 -8.63 -1.85
CA GLU A 126 -7.21 -8.45 -3.30
C GLU A 126 -6.54 -7.11 -3.60
N ASN A 127 -6.99 -6.02 -2.96
CA ASN A 127 -6.41 -4.69 -3.19
C ASN A 127 -4.97 -4.57 -2.65
N PHE A 128 -4.64 -5.21 -1.52
CA PHE A 128 -3.26 -5.25 -1.01
C PHE A 128 -2.32 -5.99 -1.97
N ILE A 129 -2.80 -7.07 -2.59
CA ILE A 129 -2.01 -7.78 -3.61
C ILE A 129 -1.86 -6.91 -4.85
N LYS A 130 -2.97 -6.39 -5.40
CA LYS A 130 -2.98 -5.56 -6.62
C LYS A 130 -2.12 -4.29 -6.49
N CYS A 131 -2.11 -3.63 -5.34
CA CYS A 131 -1.33 -2.41 -5.12
C CYS A 131 0.16 -2.67 -4.82
N GLY A 132 0.55 -3.93 -4.61
CA GLY A 132 1.93 -4.33 -4.31
C GLY A 132 2.29 -4.37 -2.84
N ALA A 133 1.34 -4.16 -1.92
CA ALA A 133 1.60 -4.23 -0.49
C ALA A 133 2.05 -5.63 -0.04
N ALA A 134 1.58 -6.67 -0.73
CA ALA A 134 1.95 -8.06 -0.45
C ALA A 134 3.22 -8.53 -1.19
N ASP A 135 3.89 -7.68 -1.97
CA ASP A 135 5.11 -8.04 -2.70
C ASP A 135 6.27 -8.38 -1.75
N CYS A 136 6.20 -7.95 -0.48
CA CYS A 136 7.19 -8.23 0.56
C CYS A 136 7.31 -9.71 0.94
N PHE A 137 6.33 -10.55 0.56
CA PHE A 137 6.38 -11.99 0.77
C PHE A 137 7.23 -12.74 -0.28
N GLY A 138 7.69 -12.05 -1.33
CA GLY A 138 8.53 -12.64 -2.38
C GLY A 138 7.79 -13.53 -3.38
N ASN A 139 6.46 -13.52 -3.36
CA ASN A 139 5.61 -14.18 -4.36
C ASN A 139 5.21 -13.20 -5.46
N HIS A 140 4.91 -13.74 -6.64
CA HIS A 140 4.35 -12.94 -7.72
C HIS A 140 2.91 -12.54 -7.42
N ARG A 141 2.49 -11.36 -7.88
CA ARG A 141 1.10 -10.92 -7.68
C ARG A 141 0.12 -11.87 -8.37
N SER A 142 0.49 -12.44 -9.51
CA SER A 142 -0.32 -13.45 -10.22
C SER A 142 -0.55 -14.71 -9.38
N GLU A 143 0.48 -15.16 -8.66
CA GLU A 143 0.42 -16.32 -7.77
C GLU A 143 -0.50 -16.05 -6.58
N LEU A 144 -0.34 -14.90 -5.93
CA LEU A 144 -1.17 -14.50 -4.78
C LEU A 144 -2.63 -14.29 -5.19
N LEU A 145 -2.89 -13.65 -6.34
CA LEU A 145 -4.25 -13.45 -6.87
C LEU A 145 -4.93 -14.78 -7.23
N ALA A 146 -4.19 -15.82 -7.57
CA ALA A 146 -4.76 -17.13 -7.88
C ALA A 146 -5.27 -17.86 -6.62
N VAL A 147 -4.70 -17.58 -5.45
CA VAL A 147 -4.96 -18.39 -4.23
C VAL A 147 -5.67 -17.66 -3.11
N TYR A 148 -5.59 -16.33 -3.04
CA TYR A 148 -6.04 -15.58 -1.86
C TYR A 148 -7.49 -15.90 -1.46
N ASP A 149 -8.38 -16.08 -2.44
CA ASP A 149 -9.79 -16.37 -2.21
C ASP A 149 -9.98 -17.72 -1.50
N SER A 150 -9.37 -18.78 -2.06
CA SER A 150 -9.36 -20.13 -1.48
C SER A 150 -8.64 -20.18 -0.12
N MET A 151 -7.58 -19.40 0.04
CA MET A 151 -6.80 -19.30 1.28
C MET A 151 -7.63 -18.68 2.40
N MET A 152 -8.35 -17.59 2.11
CA MET A 152 -9.28 -16.99 3.07
C MET A 152 -10.40 -17.95 3.47
N ASP A 153 -10.98 -18.68 2.52
CA ASP A 153 -12.07 -19.63 2.81
C ASP A 153 -11.60 -20.81 3.67
N ALA A 154 -10.41 -21.35 3.39
CA ALA A 154 -9.82 -22.44 4.18
C ALA A 154 -9.49 -22.02 5.61
N ILE A 155 -8.89 -20.82 5.79
CA ILE A 155 -8.58 -20.28 7.12
C ILE A 155 -9.87 -20.01 7.92
N ALA A 156 -10.90 -19.46 7.27
CA ALA A 156 -12.19 -19.23 7.91
C ALA A 156 -12.87 -20.56 8.33
N ALA A 157 -12.80 -21.59 7.48
CA ALA A 157 -13.33 -22.92 7.78
C ALA A 157 -12.58 -23.61 8.94
N SER A 158 -11.24 -23.57 8.92
CA SER A 158 -10.39 -24.11 9.98
C SER A 158 -10.70 -23.46 11.33
N ARG A 159 -10.86 -22.13 11.35
CA ARG A 159 -11.22 -21.40 12.56
C ARG A 159 -12.60 -21.77 13.10
N LYS A 160 -13.59 -21.91 12.22
CA LYS A 160 -14.94 -22.34 12.62
C LYS A 160 -14.91 -23.73 13.25
N LYS A 161 -14.14 -24.67 12.67
CA LYS A 161 -13.92 -26.02 13.23
C LYS A 161 -13.30 -25.97 14.63
N ASN A 162 -12.34 -25.07 14.84
CA ASN A 162 -11.68 -24.90 16.14
C ASN A 162 -12.61 -24.27 17.20
N LEU A 163 -13.49 -23.33 16.81
CA LEU A 163 -14.47 -22.70 17.70
C LEU A 163 -15.67 -23.61 18.03
N GLU A 164 -16.08 -24.48 17.11
CA GLU A 164 -17.22 -25.39 17.28
C GLU A 164 -16.93 -26.60 18.20
N GLY A 165 -15.74 -26.67 18.81
CA GLY A 165 -15.51 -27.51 19.98
C GLY A 165 -15.13 -28.97 19.69
N GLN A 166 -14.38 -29.23 18.63
CA GLN A 166 -13.72 -30.54 18.45
C GLN A 166 -12.46 -30.71 19.33
N MET A 167 -12.46 -30.17 20.56
CA MET A 167 -11.49 -30.51 21.63
C MET A 167 -11.88 -31.83 22.32
N GLY A 168 -12.23 -32.85 21.53
CA GLY A 168 -12.34 -34.21 22.05
C GLY A 168 -10.95 -34.75 22.35
N LEU A 169 -10.81 -35.56 23.39
CA LEU A 169 -9.58 -36.24 23.83
C LEU A 169 -8.85 -37.06 22.72
N PHE A 170 -9.44 -37.17 21.53
CA PHE A 170 -8.83 -37.71 20.30
C PHE A 170 -8.09 -36.68 19.42
N GLY A 171 -8.35 -35.38 19.56
CA GLY A 171 -7.70 -34.31 18.78
C GLY A 171 -6.24 -34.04 19.19
N MET A 172 -5.84 -34.42 20.41
CA MET A 172 -4.43 -34.35 20.83
C MET A 172 -3.51 -35.38 20.13
N LEU A 173 -4.08 -36.37 19.43
CA LEU A 173 -3.30 -37.32 18.63
C LEU A 173 -3.17 -36.87 17.15
N GLU A 174 -3.89 -35.82 16.75
CA GLU A 174 -3.86 -35.23 15.39
C GLU A 174 -3.22 -33.83 15.36
N GLU A 175 -2.46 -33.44 16.40
CA GLU A 175 -1.74 -32.15 16.45
C GLU A 175 -0.59 -32.01 15.43
N ASN A 176 -0.42 -32.94 14.49
CA ASN A 176 0.57 -32.87 13.42
C ASN A 176 0.03 -32.56 12.03
N ASP A 177 -1.29 -32.42 11.84
CA ASP A 177 -1.78 -31.79 10.61
C ASP A 177 -1.71 -30.28 10.79
N ALA A 178 -0.51 -29.73 10.55
CA ALA A 178 -0.37 -28.35 10.10
C ALA A 178 -1.46 -28.12 9.05
N ALA A 179 -2.43 -27.24 9.36
CA ALA A 179 -3.54 -26.92 8.49
C ALA A 179 -3.05 -26.93 7.05
N ALA A 180 -3.60 -27.81 6.21
CA ALA A 180 -3.06 -28.12 4.90
C ALA A 180 -2.78 -26.83 4.12
N ARG A 181 -1.52 -26.40 4.12
CA ARG A 181 -1.11 -25.11 3.54
C ARG A 181 -1.51 -25.13 2.09
N ILE A 182 -2.32 -24.16 1.68
CA ILE A 182 -2.72 -24.07 0.27
C ILE A 182 -1.45 -23.75 -0.53
N PRO A 183 -1.00 -24.66 -1.40
CA PRO A 183 0.23 -24.44 -2.13
C PRO A 183 0.03 -23.26 -3.08
N ILE A 184 0.92 -22.28 -2.98
CA ILE A 184 0.95 -21.17 -3.93
C ILE A 184 1.42 -21.73 -5.28
N PRO A 185 0.60 -21.66 -6.35
CA PRO A 185 0.98 -22.15 -7.66
C PRO A 185 2.13 -21.31 -8.18
N LYS A 186 3.07 -21.94 -8.87
CA LYS A 186 4.16 -21.21 -9.55
C LYS A 186 3.64 -20.68 -10.88
N LEU A 187 3.40 -19.38 -10.95
CA LEU A 187 2.90 -18.71 -12.15
C LEU A 187 3.91 -17.65 -12.59
N ASN A 188 3.96 -17.39 -13.89
CA ASN A 188 4.73 -16.26 -14.39
C ASN A 188 4.08 -14.95 -13.89
N GLU A 189 4.91 -13.95 -13.61
CA GLU A 189 4.42 -12.63 -13.24
C GLU A 189 3.64 -11.98 -14.39
N MET A 190 2.67 -11.15 -14.03
CA MET A 190 1.93 -10.32 -14.98
C MET A 190 2.87 -9.38 -15.75
N ARG A 191 2.47 -9.02 -16.97
CA ARG A 191 3.24 -8.06 -17.76
C ARG A 191 3.19 -6.68 -17.08
N LYS A 192 4.24 -5.88 -17.23
CA LYS A 192 4.34 -4.52 -16.66
C LYS A 192 3.09 -3.64 -16.91
N PRO A 193 2.48 -3.60 -18.10
CA PRO A 193 1.26 -2.81 -18.32
C PRO A 193 0.06 -3.28 -17.49
N GLU A 194 -0.04 -4.59 -17.22
CA GLU A 194 -1.09 -5.18 -16.40
C GLU A 194 -0.88 -4.82 -14.93
N LEU A 195 0.36 -4.93 -14.43
CA LEU A 195 0.72 -4.49 -13.07
C LEU A 195 0.40 -3.01 -12.85
N LEU A 196 0.77 -2.15 -13.80
CA LEU A 196 0.46 -0.72 -13.76
C LEU A 196 -1.06 -0.48 -13.78
N ALA A 197 -1.83 -1.28 -14.53
CA ALA A 197 -3.29 -1.18 -14.52
C ALA A 197 -3.88 -1.52 -13.15
N LEU A 198 -3.36 -2.55 -12.46
CA LEU A 198 -3.77 -2.91 -11.10
C LEU A 198 -3.44 -1.82 -10.08
N GLU A 199 -2.26 -1.18 -10.19
CA GLU A 199 -1.89 -0.03 -9.35
C GLU A 199 -2.87 1.14 -9.54
N LYS A 200 -3.20 1.47 -10.79
CA LYS A 200 -4.15 2.54 -11.08
C LYS A 200 -5.57 2.19 -10.62
N GLU A 201 -5.98 0.94 -10.74
CA GLU A 201 -7.27 0.46 -10.26
C GLU A 201 -7.39 0.70 -8.74
N THR A 202 -6.38 0.28 -7.98
CA THR A 202 -6.40 0.26 -6.50
C THR A 202 -6.01 1.58 -5.85
N MET A 203 -5.00 2.29 -6.36
CA MET A 203 -4.46 3.52 -5.77
C MET A 203 -4.86 4.77 -6.56
N GLY A 204 -5.39 4.61 -7.78
CA GLY A 204 -5.74 5.72 -8.66
C GLY A 204 -4.56 6.37 -9.39
N ILE A 205 -3.34 5.88 -9.15
CA ILE A 205 -2.08 6.41 -9.67
C ILE A 205 -1.13 5.26 -10.03
N TYR A 206 -0.10 5.56 -10.81
CA TYR A 206 0.99 4.63 -11.08
C TYR A 206 2.18 4.96 -10.17
N ILE A 207 2.70 3.98 -9.44
CA ILE A 207 3.83 4.17 -8.52
C ILE A 207 5.11 3.55 -9.08
N SER A 208 5.02 2.31 -9.59
CA SER A 208 6.19 1.58 -10.08
C SER A 208 6.73 2.06 -11.42
N GLY A 209 6.00 2.94 -12.12
CA GLY A 209 6.42 3.52 -13.39
C GLY A 209 5.28 4.26 -14.08
N HIS A 210 5.46 4.63 -15.34
CA HIS A 210 4.42 5.21 -16.17
C HIS A 210 4.24 4.39 -17.46
N PRO A 211 3.01 4.18 -17.97
CA PRO A 211 2.80 3.43 -19.22
C PRO A 211 3.55 3.99 -20.44
N MET A 212 3.83 5.30 -20.42
CA MET A 212 4.62 5.97 -21.48
C MET A 212 6.13 5.80 -21.32
N ASP A 213 6.63 5.21 -20.22
CA ASP A 213 8.07 5.02 -20.00
C ASP A 213 8.70 4.23 -21.14
N ASP A 214 8.02 3.21 -21.64
CA ASP A 214 8.51 2.35 -22.73
C ASP A 214 8.59 3.13 -24.07
N TYR A 215 7.84 4.23 -24.21
CA TYR A 215 7.84 5.09 -25.39
C TYR A 215 8.75 6.33 -25.24
N ARG A 216 9.33 6.55 -24.05
CA ARG A 216 10.14 7.76 -23.77
C ARG A 216 11.35 7.89 -24.68
N GLU A 217 12.05 6.79 -24.96
CA GLU A 217 13.21 6.80 -25.85
C GLU A 217 12.82 7.19 -27.29
N SER A 218 11.72 6.64 -27.79
CA SER A 218 11.20 6.95 -29.13
C SER A 218 10.68 8.39 -29.27
N LEU A 219 10.22 9.00 -28.17
CA LEU A 219 9.64 10.35 -28.15
C LEU A 219 10.67 11.46 -27.93
N LYS A 220 11.93 11.15 -27.57
CA LYS A 220 12.99 12.15 -27.32
C LYS A 220 13.21 13.14 -28.47
N ASN A 221 12.93 12.73 -29.71
CA ASN A 221 13.14 13.54 -30.92
C ASN A 221 11.85 14.10 -31.53
N THR A 222 10.70 13.82 -30.92
CA THR A 222 9.42 14.40 -31.35
C THR A 222 9.11 15.63 -30.50
N HIS A 223 8.65 16.72 -31.12
CA HIS A 223 8.29 17.99 -30.44
C HIS A 223 6.99 17.87 -29.61
N VAL A 224 6.83 16.77 -28.86
CA VAL A 224 5.64 16.51 -28.06
C VAL A 224 5.88 17.05 -26.66
N MET A 225 5.00 17.94 -26.23
CA MET A 225 5.00 18.49 -24.87
C MET A 225 4.75 17.39 -23.85
N ARG A 226 5.56 17.37 -22.78
CA ARG A 226 5.38 16.45 -21.65
C ARG A 226 4.16 16.88 -20.84
N ILE A 227 3.26 15.94 -20.56
CA ILE A 227 2.21 16.10 -19.54
C ILE A 227 2.42 14.96 -18.54
N GLY A 228 2.81 15.29 -17.31
CA GLY A 228 3.06 14.33 -16.23
C GLY A 228 4.53 14.04 -16.00
#